data_AF-A0A843JD03-F1
#
_entry.id   AF-A0A843JD03-F1
#
_cell.length_a   1.000
_cell.length_b   1.000
_cell.length_c   1.000
_cell.angle_alpha   90.00
_cell.angle_beta   90.00
_cell.angle_gamma   90.00
#
_symmetry.space_group_name_H-M   'P 1'
#
loop_
_entity.id
_entity.type
_entity.pdbx_description
1 polymer ?
#
loop_
_entity_poly.entity_id
_entity_poly.type
_entity_poly.pdbx_seq_one_letter_code
_entity_poly.pdbx_strand_id
1 'polypeptide(L)'
;MEPDRRVDELLEGFETGKVPLLEFIRSVNRLREEGGVIICDPSLGKAAVTCFGRHSEGRDLMAALLTMQGFEVIVVDRDAQLADIVDICRNPEVTVLCMSVQTTYDCPEVLDISEMLKEAGIRKRIILNIGGAAISDKIAERAGCDVYSDSAARSVRLIKDEVLRRSSARAPGRFPPVF
;
A
#
# COMPACT_ATOMS: atom_id res chain seq x y z
N MET A 1 -8.50 -1.81 26.48
CA MET A 1 -8.95 -2.12 25.10
C MET A 1 -7.70 -2.04 24.26
N GLU A 2 -7.25 -3.15 23.70
CA GLU A 2 -6.01 -3.18 22.91
C GLU A 2 -6.10 -2.18 21.75
N PRO A 3 -5.00 -1.46 21.44
CA PRO A 3 -5.00 -0.40 20.44
C PRO A 3 -5.42 -0.87 19.04
N ASP A 4 -5.03 -2.08 18.65
CA ASP A 4 -5.41 -2.70 17.37
C ASP A 4 -6.93 -2.79 17.19
N ARG A 5 -7.66 -3.08 18.28
CA ARG A 5 -9.13 -3.20 18.25
C ARG A 5 -9.83 -1.88 17.96
N ARG A 6 -9.27 -0.74 18.40
CA ARG A 6 -9.83 0.59 18.10
C ARG A 6 -9.65 0.97 16.64
N VAL A 7 -8.53 0.57 16.04
CA VAL A 7 -8.22 0.82 14.64
C VAL A 7 -9.16 0.04 13.73
N ASP A 8 -9.39 -1.23 14.05
CA ASP A 8 -10.30 -2.10 13.29
C ASP A 8 -11.76 -1.61 13.37
N GLU A 9 -12.23 -1.19 14.56
CA GLU A 9 -13.59 -0.62 14.72
C GLU A 9 -13.77 0.69 13.93
N LEU A 10 -12.75 1.56 13.89
CA LEU A 10 -12.77 2.80 13.12
C LEU A 10 -12.80 2.52 11.61
N LEU A 11 -12.06 1.51 11.17
CA LEU A 11 -12.03 1.07 9.77
C LEU A 11 -13.38 0.50 9.33
N GLU A 12 -13.97 -0.39 10.14
CA GLU A 12 -15.29 -0.96 9.89
C GLU A 12 -16.38 0.13 9.88
N GLY A 13 -16.28 1.11 10.79
CA GLY A 13 -17.15 2.28 10.80
C GLY A 13 -17.08 3.09 9.51
N PHE A 14 -15.89 3.28 8.95
CA PHE A 14 -15.69 3.97 7.67
C PHE A 14 -16.26 3.16 6.49
N GLU A 15 -15.97 1.86 6.43
CA GLU A 15 -16.48 0.97 5.37
C GLU A 15 -18.01 0.87 5.35
N THR A 16 -18.64 0.83 6.52
CA THR A 16 -20.10 0.76 6.66
C THR A 16 -20.79 2.12 6.45
N GLY A 17 -20.02 3.18 6.17
CA GLY A 17 -20.53 4.54 6.00
C GLY A 17 -21.00 5.20 7.30
N LYS A 18 -20.77 4.57 8.45
CA LYS A 18 -21.11 5.10 9.78
C LYS A 18 -20.16 6.20 10.22
N VAL A 19 -18.93 6.20 9.71
CA VAL A 19 -17.89 7.21 9.98
C VAL A 19 -17.57 7.95 8.68
N PRO A 20 -17.87 9.26 8.58
CA PRO A 20 -17.49 10.09 7.44
C PRO A 20 -15.97 10.18 7.27
N LEU A 21 -15.49 10.32 6.02
CA LEU A 21 -14.06 10.40 5.67
C LEU A 21 -13.28 11.44 6.50
N LEU A 22 -13.85 12.63 6.73
CA LEU A 22 -13.17 13.68 7.50
C LEU A 22 -13.02 13.29 8.99
N GLU A 23 -14.03 12.63 9.55
CA GLU A 23 -13.98 12.14 10.93
C GLU A 23 -12.99 10.98 11.06
N PHE A 24 -12.95 10.10 10.06
CA PHE A 24 -11.97 9.04 9.95
C PHE A 24 -10.54 9.61 9.97
N ILE A 25 -10.22 10.54 9.06
CA ILE A 25 -8.89 11.17 8.98
C ILE A 25 -8.51 11.86 10.30
N ARG A 26 -9.44 12.60 10.91
CA ARG A 26 -9.19 13.27 12.21
C ARG A 26 -8.90 12.26 13.33
N SER A 27 -9.64 11.16 13.35
CA SER A 27 -9.46 10.11 14.36
C SER A 27 -8.11 9.42 14.20
N VAL A 28 -7.68 9.15 12.96
CA VAL A 28 -6.34 8.61 12.66
C VAL A 28 -5.24 9.56 13.10
N ASN A 29 -5.36 10.85 12.79
CA ASN A 29 -4.38 11.85 13.21
C ASN A 29 -4.30 11.99 14.74
N ARG A 30 -5.45 11.95 15.43
CA ARG A 30 -5.48 11.96 16.89
C ARG A 30 -4.79 10.73 17.49
N LEU A 31 -5.03 9.53 16.95
CA LEU A 31 -4.35 8.31 17.40
C LEU A 31 -2.82 8.42 17.23
N ARG A 32 -2.35 9.08 16.16
CA ARG A 32 -0.93 9.39 15.96
C ARG A 32 -0.38 10.37 17.01
N GLU A 33 -1.11 11.44 17.30
CA GLU A 33 -0.70 12.50 18.25
C GLU A 33 -0.71 12.02 19.71
N GLU A 34 -1.68 11.18 20.08
CA GLU A 34 -1.83 10.66 21.44
C GLU A 34 -0.77 9.60 21.80
N GLY A 35 0.15 9.25 20.88
CA GLY A 35 1.06 8.12 21.03
C GLY A 35 0.33 6.78 21.13
N GLY A 36 -0.97 6.78 20.83
CA GLY A 36 -1.88 5.65 20.86
C GLY A 36 -1.68 4.78 19.62
N VAL A 37 -0.53 4.12 19.57
CA VAL A 37 -0.22 2.94 18.77
C VAL A 37 -0.57 3.08 17.29
N ILE A 38 0.34 3.73 16.59
CA ILE A 38 0.80 3.18 15.32
C ILE A 38 2.24 2.75 15.57
N ILE A 39 2.40 1.54 16.12
CA ILE A 39 3.70 0.89 16.12
C ILE A 39 3.88 0.43 14.67
N CYS A 40 4.74 1.12 13.92
CA CYS A 40 5.18 0.59 12.63
C CYS A 40 5.78 -0.79 12.92
N ASP A 41 5.16 -1.84 12.40
CA ASP A 41 5.66 -3.20 12.55
C ASP A 41 6.83 -3.35 11.56
N PRO A 42 8.08 -3.46 12.04
CA PRO A 42 9.24 -3.57 11.16
C PRO A 42 9.17 -4.79 10.23
N SER A 43 8.37 -5.81 10.58
CA SER A 43 8.18 -7.00 9.76
C SER A 43 7.31 -6.78 8.52
N LEU A 44 6.50 -5.72 8.49
CA LEU A 44 5.68 -5.34 7.33
C LEU A 44 6.49 -4.57 6.27
N GLY A 45 7.56 -3.88 6.69
CA GLY A 45 8.36 -3.00 5.84
C GLY A 45 7.65 -1.70 5.50
N LYS A 46 8.15 -1.03 4.45
CA LYS A 46 7.65 0.27 3.98
C LYS A 46 6.73 0.12 2.78
N ALA A 47 5.69 0.96 2.74
CA ALA A 47 4.77 1.06 1.61
C ALA A 47 4.93 2.42 0.91
N ALA A 48 5.29 2.40 -0.36
CA ALA A 48 5.28 3.59 -1.21
C ALA A 48 3.86 3.79 -1.78
N VAL A 49 3.33 5.00 -1.72
CA VAL A 49 1.99 5.33 -2.22
C VAL A 49 2.08 6.53 -3.14
N THR A 50 1.62 6.38 -4.39
CA THR A 50 1.60 7.44 -5.40
C THR A 50 0.21 7.58 -6.02
N CYS A 51 -0.05 8.70 -6.68
CA CYS A 51 -1.24 8.90 -7.49
C CYS A 51 -0.90 9.49 -8.86
N PHE A 52 -1.72 9.12 -9.84
CA PHE A 52 -1.72 9.69 -11.17
C PHE A 52 -3.06 10.40 -11.44
N GLY A 53 -2.94 11.58 -12.06
CA GLY A 53 -4.03 12.52 -12.26
C GLY A 53 -4.09 13.64 -11.21
N ARG A 54 -5.14 14.46 -11.27
CA ARG A 54 -5.23 15.73 -10.52
C ARG A 54 -5.61 15.59 -9.04
N HIS A 55 -6.25 14.49 -8.65
CA HIS A 55 -6.81 14.30 -7.32
C HIS A 55 -5.91 13.39 -6.47
N SER A 56 -5.54 13.83 -5.26
CA SER A 56 -4.72 13.05 -4.32
C SER A 56 -5.52 12.29 -3.26
N GLU A 57 -6.84 12.49 -3.20
CA GLU A 57 -7.70 11.96 -2.14
C GLU A 57 -7.58 10.43 -1.98
N GLY A 58 -7.47 9.71 -3.10
CA GLY A 58 -7.24 8.26 -3.08
C GLY A 58 -5.89 7.85 -2.49
N ARG A 59 -4.82 8.57 -2.83
CA ARG A 59 -3.46 8.35 -2.27
C ARG A 59 -3.44 8.63 -0.78
N ASP A 60 -4.03 9.75 -0.36
CA ASP A 60 -4.00 10.21 1.02
C ASP A 60 -4.83 9.29 1.92
N LEU A 61 -5.98 8.79 1.44
CA LEU A 61 -6.75 7.75 2.11
C LEU A 61 -5.96 6.43 2.21
N MET A 62 -5.36 5.96 1.12
CA MET A 62 -4.57 4.73 1.11
C MET A 62 -3.39 4.82 2.08
N ALA A 63 -2.70 5.95 2.11
CA ALA A 63 -1.61 6.22 3.03
C ALA A 63 -2.07 6.17 4.50
N ALA A 64 -3.19 6.80 4.83
CA ALA A 64 -3.76 6.75 6.17
C ALA A 64 -4.09 5.30 6.60
N LEU A 65 -4.73 4.54 5.71
CA LEU A 65 -5.12 3.15 5.97
C LEU A 65 -3.93 2.20 6.15
N LEU A 66 -2.89 2.34 5.32
CA LEU A 66 -1.66 1.57 5.46
C LEU A 66 -0.95 1.90 6.78
N THR A 67 -0.87 3.18 7.11
CA THR A 67 -0.28 3.66 8.37
C THR A 67 -1.02 3.03 9.56
N MET A 68 -2.36 3.05 9.55
CA MET A 68 -3.18 2.41 10.59
C MET A 68 -2.91 0.91 10.74
N GLN A 69 -2.56 0.23 9.67
CA GLN A 69 -2.29 -1.21 9.69
C GLN A 69 -0.86 -1.58 10.09
N GLY A 70 -0.04 -0.58 10.42
CA GLY A 70 1.32 -0.73 10.93
C GLY A 70 2.42 -0.59 9.87
N PHE A 71 2.11 -0.14 8.66
CA PHE A 71 3.12 0.14 7.64
C PHE A 71 3.80 1.48 7.88
N GLU A 72 5.11 1.54 7.64
CA GLU A 72 5.78 2.83 7.42
C GLU A 72 5.49 3.29 5.99
N VAL A 73 4.83 4.45 5.85
CA VAL A 73 4.35 4.92 4.55
C VAL A 73 5.23 6.02 3.97
N ILE A 74 5.67 5.84 2.73
CA ILE A 74 6.33 6.85 1.91
C ILE A 74 5.29 7.40 0.94
N VAL A 75 4.82 8.62 1.18
CA VAL A 75 3.94 9.33 0.24
C VAL A 75 4.81 9.95 -0.84
N VAL A 76 4.64 9.48 -2.07
CA VAL A 76 5.41 9.98 -3.20
C VAL A 76 4.81 11.30 -3.69
N ASP A 77 5.68 12.23 -4.05
CA ASP A 77 5.30 13.51 -4.64
C ASP A 77 4.55 13.30 -5.95
N ARG A 78 3.55 14.16 -6.20
CA ARG A 78 2.70 14.03 -7.40
C ARG A 78 3.45 14.29 -8.71
N ASP A 79 4.48 15.13 -8.64
CA ASP A 79 5.28 15.52 -9.80
C ASP A 79 6.50 14.60 -9.99
N ALA A 80 6.60 13.53 -9.20
CA ALA A 80 7.67 12.54 -9.32
C ALA A 80 7.62 11.83 -10.68
N GLN A 81 8.78 11.65 -11.29
CA GLN A 81 8.88 10.89 -12.52
C GLN A 81 8.70 9.40 -12.23
N LEU A 82 8.29 8.62 -13.25
CA LEU A 82 8.15 7.16 -13.08
C LEU A 82 9.45 6.50 -12.60
N ALA A 83 10.60 7.03 -13.04
CA ALA A 83 11.92 6.60 -12.60
C ALA A 83 12.14 6.83 -11.10
N ASP A 84 11.70 7.97 -10.55
CA ASP A 84 11.82 8.28 -9.13
C ASP A 84 10.99 7.31 -8.28
N ILE A 85 9.79 6.94 -8.75
CA ILE A 85 8.92 5.95 -8.09
C ILE A 85 9.62 4.58 -8.03
N VAL A 86 10.24 4.16 -9.14
CA VAL A 86 11.00 2.91 -9.21
C VAL A 86 12.25 2.97 -8.33
N ASP A 87 12.92 4.11 -8.25
CA ASP A 87 14.09 4.32 -7.39
C ASP A 87 13.75 4.27 -5.91
N ILE A 88 12.61 4.82 -5.48
CA ILE A 88 12.10 4.62 -4.12
C ILE A 88 11.91 3.12 -3.84
N CYS A 89 11.37 2.38 -4.80
CA CYS A 89 11.18 0.93 -4.66
C CYS A 89 12.49 0.14 -4.65
N ARG A 90 13.63 0.71 -5.06
CA ARG A 90 14.95 0.05 -4.94
C ARG A 90 15.40 -0.08 -3.48
N ASN A 91 14.89 0.74 -2.58
CA ASN A 91 15.12 0.55 -1.14
C ASN A 91 14.64 -0.85 -0.73
N PRO A 92 15.51 -1.71 -0.17
CA PRO A 92 15.14 -3.05 0.29
C PRO A 92 14.00 -3.09 1.30
N GLU A 93 13.82 -2.01 2.08
CA GLU A 93 12.76 -1.88 3.07
C GLU A 93 11.39 -1.62 2.44
N VAL A 94 11.32 -1.10 1.21
CA VAL A 94 10.05 -0.90 0.50
C VAL A 94 9.56 -2.24 -0.02
N THR A 95 8.47 -2.74 0.54
CA THR A 95 7.88 -4.05 0.21
C THR A 95 6.60 -3.92 -0.59
N VAL A 96 5.96 -2.75 -0.57
CA VAL A 96 4.66 -2.49 -1.20
C VAL A 96 4.74 -1.21 -2.03
N LEU A 97 4.15 -1.24 -3.23
CA LEU A 97 3.87 -0.06 -4.04
C LEU A 97 2.36 0.02 -4.33
N CYS A 98 1.73 1.11 -3.93
CA CYS A 98 0.31 1.40 -4.19
C CYS A 98 0.19 2.57 -5.16
N MET A 99 -0.56 2.38 -6.25
CA MET A 99 -0.77 3.41 -7.28
C MET A 99 -2.26 3.70 -7.42
N SER A 100 -2.67 4.94 -7.12
CA SER A 100 -4.04 5.42 -7.30
C SER A 100 -4.19 6.14 -8.65
N VAL A 101 -5.08 5.68 -9.52
CA VAL A 101 -5.30 6.25 -10.86
C VAL A 101 -6.74 6.71 -11.03
N GLN A 102 -6.91 8.00 -11.33
CA GLN A 102 -8.24 8.61 -11.43
C GLN A 102 -8.77 8.75 -12.86
N THR A 103 -7.88 8.86 -13.84
CA THR A 103 -8.27 9.00 -15.24
C THR A 103 -7.71 7.90 -16.11
N THR A 104 -8.44 7.51 -17.15
CA THR A 104 -8.00 6.45 -18.08
C THR A 104 -6.80 6.86 -18.92
N TYR A 105 -6.54 8.17 -19.03
CA TYR A 105 -5.36 8.72 -19.69
C TYR A 105 -4.06 8.31 -18.99
N ASP A 106 -4.09 8.18 -17.67
CA ASP A 106 -2.94 7.85 -16.82
C ASP A 106 -2.73 6.32 -16.66
N CYS A 107 -3.65 5.50 -17.17
CA CYS A 107 -3.52 4.04 -17.11
C CYS A 107 -2.26 3.44 -17.77
N PRO A 108 -1.63 4.04 -18.80
CA PRO A 108 -0.35 3.55 -19.31
C PRO A 108 0.78 3.65 -18.28
N GLU A 109 0.80 4.68 -17.42
CA GLU A 109 1.89 4.94 -16.46
C GLU A 109 2.06 3.78 -15.47
N VAL A 110 0.96 3.15 -15.07
CA VAL A 110 1.00 1.99 -14.18
C VAL A 110 1.54 0.73 -14.85
N LEU A 111 1.34 0.58 -16.17
CA LEU A 111 1.92 -0.51 -16.94
C LEU A 111 3.42 -0.28 -17.11
N ASP A 112 3.81 0.95 -17.43
CA ASP A 112 5.21 1.35 -17.59
C ASP A 112 6.00 1.14 -16.30
N ILE A 113 5.47 1.54 -15.14
CA ILE A 113 6.10 1.24 -13.84
C ILE A 113 6.23 -0.26 -13.61
N SER A 114 5.22 -1.05 -13.92
CA SER A 114 5.30 -2.51 -13.78
C SER A 114 6.46 -3.08 -14.61
N GLU A 115 6.63 -2.64 -15.86
CA GLU A 115 7.74 -3.07 -16.72
C GLU A 115 9.09 -2.56 -16.19
N MET A 116 9.19 -1.29 -15.77
CA MET A 116 10.41 -0.73 -15.18
C MET A 116 10.83 -1.48 -13.90
N LEU A 117 9.88 -1.90 -13.06
CA LEU A 117 10.15 -2.75 -11.90
C LEU A 117 10.69 -4.13 -12.31
N LYS A 118 10.22 -4.70 -13.44
CA LYS A 118 10.72 -5.98 -13.97
C LYS A 118 12.13 -5.82 -14.53
N GLU A 119 12.37 -4.77 -15.30
CA GLU A 119 13.69 -4.43 -15.87
C GLU A 119 14.72 -4.18 -14.77
N ALA A 120 14.33 -3.51 -13.68
CA ALA A 120 15.16 -3.30 -12.51
C ALA A 120 15.35 -4.56 -11.64
N GLY A 121 14.69 -5.68 -11.97
CA GLY A 121 14.81 -6.95 -11.25
C GLY A 121 14.15 -6.97 -9.86
N ILE A 122 13.40 -5.93 -9.50
CA ILE A 122 12.79 -5.77 -8.17
C ILE A 122 11.30 -6.10 -8.11
N ARG A 123 10.62 -6.27 -9.26
CA ARG A 123 9.18 -6.56 -9.34
C ARG A 123 8.74 -7.70 -8.43
N LYS A 124 9.49 -8.80 -8.34
CA LYS A 124 9.13 -9.97 -7.52
C LYS A 124 9.13 -9.69 -6.01
N ARG A 125 9.94 -8.71 -5.55
CA ARG A 125 10.00 -8.32 -4.14
C ARG A 125 8.84 -7.40 -3.76
N ILE A 126 8.47 -6.50 -4.67
CA ILE A 126 7.40 -5.53 -4.46
C ILE A 126 6.03 -6.21 -4.61
N ILE A 127 5.15 -5.97 -3.65
CA ILE A 127 3.72 -6.23 -3.77
C ILE A 127 3.11 -5.01 -4.46
N LEU A 128 2.63 -5.21 -5.68
CA LEU A 128 2.05 -4.17 -6.52
C LEU A 128 0.54 -4.12 -6.30
N ASN A 129 0.08 -2.99 -5.78
CA ASN A 129 -1.34 -2.65 -5.69
C ASN A 129 -1.66 -1.47 -6.60
N ILE A 130 -2.76 -1.58 -7.34
CA ILE A 130 -3.24 -0.53 -8.22
C ILE A 130 -4.74 -0.35 -7.93
N GLY A 131 -5.21 0.88 -7.89
CA GLY A 131 -6.61 1.20 -7.62
C GLY A 131 -6.99 2.58 -8.15
N GLY A 132 -8.20 3.03 -7.80
CA GLY A 132 -8.76 4.29 -8.27
C GLY A 132 -9.82 4.11 -9.35
N ALA A 133 -10.56 5.20 -9.63
CA ALA A 133 -11.80 5.16 -10.41
C ALA A 133 -11.62 4.70 -11.88
N ALA A 134 -10.40 4.81 -12.42
CA ALA A 134 -10.10 4.43 -13.80
C ALA A 134 -9.61 2.99 -13.96
N ILE A 135 -9.35 2.27 -12.86
CA ILE A 135 -8.74 0.94 -12.90
C ILE A 135 -9.82 -0.14 -12.88
N SER A 136 -9.76 -1.02 -13.87
CA SER A 136 -10.55 -2.24 -13.96
C SER A 136 -9.69 -3.48 -13.71
N ASP A 137 -10.32 -4.62 -13.42
CA ASP A 137 -9.66 -5.93 -13.30
C ASP A 137 -8.71 -6.21 -14.47
N LYS A 138 -9.14 -5.90 -15.70
CA LYS A 138 -8.34 -6.12 -16.91
C LYS A 138 -7.06 -5.29 -16.94
N ILE A 139 -7.09 -4.06 -16.41
CA ILE A 139 -5.90 -3.21 -16.33
C ILE A 139 -4.98 -3.74 -15.22
N ALA A 140 -5.54 -4.13 -14.08
CA ALA A 140 -4.78 -4.71 -12.98
C ALA A 140 -4.08 -6.02 -13.39
N GLU A 141 -4.76 -6.89 -14.14
CA GLU A 141 -4.20 -8.12 -14.68
C GLU A 141 -3.06 -7.84 -15.68
N ARG A 142 -3.24 -6.87 -16.56
CA ARG A 142 -2.19 -6.45 -17.53
C ARG A 142 -0.96 -5.86 -16.84
N ALA A 143 -1.15 -5.10 -15.77
CA ALA A 143 -0.06 -4.61 -14.93
C ALA A 143 0.57 -5.74 -14.08
N GLY A 144 -0.06 -6.92 -14.05
CA GLY A 144 0.33 -8.04 -13.22
C GLY A 144 0.27 -7.70 -11.73
N CYS A 145 -0.75 -6.97 -11.26
CA CYS A 145 -0.92 -6.64 -9.85
C CYS A 145 -0.91 -7.88 -8.96
N ASP A 146 -0.33 -7.73 -7.78
CA ASP A 146 -0.45 -8.75 -6.73
C ASP A 146 -1.76 -8.58 -5.96
N VAL A 147 -2.23 -7.33 -5.80
CA VAL A 147 -3.48 -7.00 -5.08
C VAL A 147 -4.29 -5.97 -5.85
N TYR A 148 -5.56 -6.27 -6.09
CA TYR A 148 -6.56 -5.33 -6.61
C TYR A 148 -7.87 -5.49 -5.84
N SER A 149 -8.51 -4.37 -5.52
CA SER A 149 -9.88 -4.32 -4.98
C SER A 149 -10.52 -2.99 -5.34
N ASP A 150 -11.84 -3.01 -5.43
CA ASP A 150 -12.73 -1.84 -5.50
C ASP A 150 -12.77 -0.98 -4.23
N SER A 151 -12.24 -1.46 -3.10
CA SER A 151 -12.19 -0.75 -1.82
C SER A 151 -10.76 -0.58 -1.33
N ALA A 152 -10.43 0.63 -0.88
CA ALA A 152 -9.12 0.94 -0.30
C ALA A 152 -8.88 0.13 0.98
N ALA A 153 -9.88 0.03 1.85
CA ALA A 153 -9.77 -0.69 3.10
C ALA A 153 -9.59 -2.21 2.88
N ARG A 154 -10.30 -2.78 1.90
CA ARG A 154 -10.10 -4.18 1.49
C ARG A 154 -8.73 -4.39 0.86
N SER A 155 -8.26 -3.45 0.02
CA SER A 155 -6.91 -3.49 -0.56
C SER A 155 -5.84 -3.55 0.52
N VAL A 156 -5.93 -2.72 1.56
CA VAL A 156 -4.94 -2.72 2.64
C VAL A 156 -4.91 -4.04 3.41
N ARG A 157 -6.07 -4.65 3.70
CA ARG A 157 -6.11 -5.98 4.34
C ARG A 157 -5.40 -7.03 3.49
N LEU A 158 -5.72 -7.08 2.19
CA LEU A 158 -5.11 -8.01 1.25
C LEU A 158 -3.59 -7.78 1.09
N ILE A 159 -3.15 -6.52 1.09
CA ILE A 159 -1.72 -6.17 1.09
C ILE A 159 -1.03 -6.74 2.33
N LYS A 160 -1.59 -6.53 3.53
CA LYS A 160 -1.03 -7.03 4.78
C LYS A 160 -0.93 -8.56 4.77
N ASP A 161 -1.98 -9.24 4.34
CA ASP A 161 -1.99 -10.70 4.22
C ASP A 161 -0.91 -11.20 3.25
N GLU A 162 -0.77 -10.54 2.09
CA GLU A 162 0.24 -10.91 1.09
C GLU A 162 1.68 -10.65 1.57
N VAL A 163 1.91 -9.55 2.31
CA VAL A 163 3.20 -9.26 2.96
C VAL A 163 3.54 -10.37 3.95
N LEU A 164 2.63 -10.70 4.86
CA LEU A 164 2.85 -11.73 5.88
C LEU A 164 3.04 -13.12 5.25
N ARG A 165 2.30 -13.43 4.18
CA ARG A 165 2.46 -14.67 3.41
C ARG A 165 3.85 -14.77 2.77
N ARG A 166 4.33 -13.70 2.14
CA ARG A 166 5.68 -13.67 1.54
C ARG A 166 6.77 -13.72 2.59
N SER A 167 6.60 -13.04 3.72
CA SER A 167 7.55 -13.09 4.86
C SER A 167 7.63 -14.50 5.46
N SER A 168 6.49 -15.19 5.59
CA SER A 168 6.43 -16.57 6.07
C SER A 168 7.03 -17.57 5.08
N ALA A 169 6.83 -17.37 3.77
CA ALA A 169 7.47 -18.16 2.71
C ALA A 169 8.98 -17.90 2.60
N ARG A 170 9.46 -16.77 3.15
CA ARG A 170 10.87 -16.40 3.24
C ARG A 170 11.53 -16.87 4.54
N ALA A 171 10.83 -17.61 5.41
CA ALA A 171 11.41 -18.19 6.61
C ALA A 171 12.71 -18.92 6.24
N PRO A 172 13.83 -18.63 6.93
CA PRO A 172 15.12 -19.17 6.54
C PRO A 172 15.03 -20.69 6.52
N GLY A 173 15.38 -21.27 5.37
CA GLY A 173 15.68 -22.68 5.29
C GLY A 173 16.59 -23.03 6.47
N ARG A 174 16.14 -24.01 7.25
CA ARG A 174 16.93 -24.76 8.20
C ARG A 174 18.32 -24.95 7.58
N PHE A 175 19.31 -24.20 8.02
CA PHE A 175 20.69 -24.44 7.59
C PHE A 175 20.96 -25.92 7.87
N PRO A 176 21.42 -26.73 6.89
CA PRO A 176 21.83 -28.08 7.22
C PRO A 176 22.93 -27.97 8.29
N PRO A 177 22.98 -28.90 9.26
CA PRO A 177 24.05 -28.90 10.24
C PRO A 177 25.37 -28.92 9.48
N VAL A 178 26.20 -27.92 9.75
CA VAL A 178 27.58 -27.92 9.30
C VAL A 178 28.23 -29.07 10.07
N PHE A 179 28.69 -30.08 9.32
CA PHE A 179 29.33 -31.29 9.85
C PHE A 179 30.53 -30.98 10.73
#